data_AF-A0A089IFS3-F1
#
_entry.id   AF-A0A089IFS3-F1
#
_cell.length_a   1.000
_cell.length_b   1.000
_cell.length_c   1.000
_cell.angle_alpha   90.00
_cell.angle_beta   90.00
_cell.angle_gamma   90.00
#
_symmetry.space_group_name_H-M   'P 1'
#
loop_
_entity.id
_entity.type
_entity.pdbx_description
1 polymer ?
#
loop_
_entity_poly.entity_id
_entity_poly.type
_entity_poly.pdbx_seq_one_letter_code
_entity_poly.pdbx_strand_id
1 'polypeptide(L)'
;MKGNKSAHSRRKLISGLLVMVVIFIVMLGWSIGKNLNSWELRSLQPASAESVSVKNKLTAATMQDLPSAVEPLASASPEVHSSSSAALTVNQLPQANGVEKISKVSTKSSAIIAAKKSKKTVYITFDDGPSDNTFNVLEILHQEGVKATFFVLGNQAKSHPELIDSIWEQGHAIGNHTYNHNYHDLYSGFTEFWNQIKQTEEVVQGITGVRPQLIRAPGGTYDHFDNTYFNLLKQAGYKVMDWTVDSGDSKRKGVPASEILKESTMDMKSSQVILLLHDGGGHQESVKALPDIIARYKAAGYDFGLLDETVEPVQFRVSAKATNLGRKKPSEAWVASNITPNAELFAPGKPLILEVGKLETKLNPGEYSVRNGQYMVPLRAVIERLGGRVSWDVNSRSGEIDWNGKAVIADVMNKQLILNHPDKGQKTIDARVEMIGGSIWVSLRELLETTGHPPLNISVNEVERRVKTF
;
A
#
# COMPACT_ATOMS: atom_id res chain seq x y z
N MET A 1 48.11 51.68 0.17
CA MET A 1 47.33 51.80 -1.09
C MET A 1 47.85 50.79 -2.10
N LYS A 2 46.93 49.96 -2.64
CA LYS A 2 46.94 49.22 -3.93
C LYS A 2 48.07 48.20 -4.18
N GLY A 3 47.84 46.98 -4.66
CA GLY A 3 46.62 46.36 -5.18
C GLY A 3 47.01 45.21 -6.13
N ASN A 4 46.58 44.01 -5.79
CA ASN A 4 46.86 42.72 -6.42
C ASN A 4 46.15 42.58 -7.79
N LYS A 5 46.89 42.21 -8.86
CA LYS A 5 46.34 41.87 -10.18
C LYS A 5 46.82 40.48 -10.62
N SER A 6 46.09 39.42 -10.24
CA SER A 6 46.19 38.12 -10.95
C SER A 6 44.90 37.28 -10.96
N ALA A 7 43.72 37.91 -10.95
CA ALA A 7 42.43 37.19 -10.94
C ALA A 7 41.63 37.29 -12.27
N HIS A 8 42.13 37.96 -13.31
CA HIS A 8 41.35 38.27 -14.51
C HIS A 8 41.66 37.46 -15.78
N SER A 9 42.64 36.54 -15.75
CA SER A 9 43.02 35.74 -16.94
C SER A 9 42.35 34.36 -16.99
N ARG A 10 41.89 33.79 -15.86
CA ARG A 10 41.31 32.42 -15.83
C ARG A 10 39.80 32.34 -16.11
N ARG A 11 39.07 33.46 -16.14
CA ARG A 11 37.62 33.48 -16.40
C ARG A 11 37.24 33.51 -17.89
N LYS A 12 38.14 33.88 -18.79
CA LYS A 12 37.84 33.95 -20.24
C LYS A 12 38.09 32.66 -21.03
N LEU A 13 38.83 31.71 -20.46
CA LEU A 13 39.12 30.40 -21.10
C LEU A 13 38.02 29.36 -20.84
N ILE A 14 37.26 29.47 -19.74
CA ILE A 14 36.23 28.49 -19.36
C ILE A 14 34.88 28.81 -20.05
N SER A 15 34.62 30.07 -20.39
CA SER A 15 33.42 30.47 -21.14
C SER A 15 33.49 30.14 -22.64
N GLY A 16 34.69 30.03 -23.23
CA GLY A 16 34.87 29.68 -24.64
C GLY A 16 34.66 28.19 -24.94
N LEU A 17 35.02 27.31 -24.00
CA LEU A 17 34.91 25.86 -24.18
C LEU A 17 33.45 25.38 -24.06
N LEU A 18 32.63 26.04 -23.23
CA LEU A 18 31.23 25.69 -23.00
C LEU A 18 30.30 26.09 -24.16
N VAL A 19 30.63 27.16 -24.90
CA VAL A 19 29.89 27.59 -26.09
C VAL A 19 30.19 26.71 -27.31
N MET A 20 31.40 26.16 -27.42
CA MET A 20 31.78 25.22 -28.49
C MET A 20 31.10 23.84 -28.35
N VAL A 21 30.90 23.34 -27.12
CA VAL A 21 30.23 22.04 -26.89
C VAL A 21 28.72 22.11 -27.18
N VAL A 22 28.07 23.25 -26.90
CA VAL A 22 26.64 23.44 -27.20
C VAL A 22 26.39 23.56 -28.72
N ILE A 23 27.29 24.20 -29.47
CA ILE A 23 27.17 24.30 -30.94
C ILE A 23 27.42 22.95 -31.63
N PHE A 24 28.30 22.10 -31.09
CA PHE A 24 28.57 20.76 -31.65
C PHE A 24 27.39 19.78 -31.43
N ILE A 25 26.66 19.89 -30.32
CA ILE A 25 25.48 19.05 -30.03
C ILE A 25 24.28 19.48 -30.90
N VAL A 26 24.12 20.77 -31.20
CA VAL A 26 23.06 21.26 -32.08
C VAL A 26 23.31 20.90 -33.56
N MET A 27 24.57 20.82 -34.01
CA MET A 27 24.88 20.37 -35.37
C MET A 27 24.77 18.85 -35.57
N LEU A 28 25.05 18.03 -34.55
CA LEU A 28 24.81 16.58 -34.64
C LEU A 28 23.31 16.22 -34.63
N GLY A 29 22.48 17.00 -33.95
CA GLY A 29 21.03 16.82 -33.94
C GLY A 29 20.34 17.14 -35.28
N TRP A 30 20.97 17.92 -36.15
CA TRP A 30 20.40 18.29 -37.46
C TRP A 30 20.74 17.31 -38.59
N SER A 31 21.74 16.44 -38.40
CA SER A 31 22.16 15.47 -39.43
C SER A 31 21.45 14.10 -39.33
N ILE A 32 20.64 13.84 -38.31
CA ILE A 32 19.90 12.57 -38.15
C ILE A 32 18.40 12.72 -38.51
N GLY A 33 17.92 13.95 -38.70
CA GLY A 33 16.51 14.25 -39.06
C GLY A 33 16.18 14.21 -40.57
N LYS A 34 17.06 13.72 -41.43
CA LYS A 34 16.85 13.64 -42.89
C LYS A 34 17.01 12.22 -43.42
N ASN A 35 16.25 11.27 -42.91
CA ASN A 35 15.90 10.03 -43.63
C ASN A 35 14.87 9.25 -42.81
N LEU A 36 13.59 9.59 -42.94
CA LEU A 36 12.45 8.69 -42.69
C LEU A 36 11.15 9.44 -43.05
N ASN A 37 11.00 9.73 -44.34
CA ASN A 37 9.71 10.09 -44.94
C ASN A 37 9.58 9.29 -46.24
N SER A 38 9.04 8.08 -46.13
CA SER A 38 8.31 7.38 -47.20
C SER A 38 7.95 5.97 -46.74
N TRP A 39 6.71 5.77 -46.31
CA TRP A 39 5.90 4.64 -46.75
C TRP A 39 4.43 4.88 -46.36
N GLU A 40 3.56 4.46 -47.26
CA GLU A 40 2.17 4.82 -47.40
C GLU A 40 1.25 4.18 -46.34
N LEU A 41 0.11 4.85 -46.15
CA LEU A 41 -1.09 4.35 -45.49
C LEU A 41 -1.53 3.00 -46.09
N ARG A 42 -1.47 1.96 -45.26
CA ARG A 42 -2.22 0.71 -45.50
C ARG A 42 -3.04 0.40 -44.27
N SER A 43 -4.36 0.43 -44.43
CA SER A 43 -5.33 0.01 -43.44
C SER A 43 -5.10 -1.46 -43.07
N LEU A 44 -4.90 -1.74 -41.78
CA LEU A 44 -4.86 -3.10 -41.25
C LEU A 44 -6.24 -3.43 -40.65
N GLN A 45 -6.89 -4.43 -41.24
CA GLN A 45 -8.00 -5.15 -40.64
C GLN A 45 -7.55 -5.83 -39.33
N PRO A 46 -8.42 -5.98 -38.31
CA PRO A 46 -8.08 -6.73 -37.11
C PRO A 46 -7.89 -8.21 -37.45
N ALA A 47 -6.67 -8.70 -37.21
CA ALA A 47 -6.36 -10.13 -37.28
C ALA A 47 -6.98 -10.84 -36.06
N SER A 48 -7.63 -11.97 -36.33
CA SER A 48 -8.17 -12.91 -35.36
C SER A 48 -7.09 -13.39 -34.38
N ALA A 49 -7.42 -13.39 -33.09
CA ALA A 49 -6.59 -14.01 -32.05
C ALA A 49 -6.62 -15.54 -32.21
N GLU A 50 -5.53 -16.12 -32.70
CA GLU A 50 -5.25 -17.55 -32.52
C GLU A 50 -4.52 -17.77 -31.19
N SER A 51 -4.98 -18.77 -30.45
CA SER A 51 -4.45 -19.21 -29.17
C SER A 51 -3.04 -19.80 -29.30
N VAL A 52 -2.05 -19.20 -28.63
CA VAL A 52 -0.71 -19.79 -28.47
C VAL A 52 -0.72 -20.73 -27.27
N SER A 53 -0.75 -22.04 -27.55
CA SER A 53 -0.52 -23.12 -26.59
C SER A 53 0.99 -23.25 -26.33
N VAL A 54 1.45 -22.97 -25.12
CA VAL A 54 2.80 -23.30 -24.66
C VAL A 54 2.89 -24.82 -24.42
N LYS A 55 3.55 -25.54 -25.33
CA LYS A 55 3.93 -26.95 -25.16
C LYS A 55 5.21 -27.04 -24.33
N ASN A 56 5.12 -27.49 -23.08
CA ASN A 56 6.27 -28.00 -22.35
C ASN A 56 6.70 -29.35 -22.97
N LYS A 57 7.89 -29.37 -23.57
CA LYS A 57 8.63 -30.59 -23.90
C LYS A 57 9.46 -30.99 -22.68
N LEU A 58 8.98 -31.97 -21.92
CA LEU A 58 9.84 -32.84 -21.11
C LEU A 58 9.81 -34.23 -21.77
N THR A 59 11.00 -34.74 -22.07
CA THR A 59 11.21 -35.99 -22.80
C THR A 59 11.05 -37.21 -21.91
N ALA A 60 10.36 -38.23 -22.43
CA ALA A 60 10.20 -39.55 -21.86
C ALA A 60 11.53 -40.33 -21.86
N ALA A 61 12.34 -40.13 -20.83
CA ALA A 61 13.40 -41.05 -20.44
C ALA A 61 13.74 -40.76 -18.98
N THR A 62 13.08 -41.44 -18.05
CA THR A 62 13.59 -41.99 -16.76
C THR A 62 12.39 -42.47 -15.95
N MET A 63 11.62 -43.42 -16.49
CA MET A 63 10.71 -44.27 -15.73
C MET A 63 10.53 -45.58 -16.49
N GLN A 64 11.43 -46.53 -16.23
CA GLN A 64 11.27 -47.96 -16.47
C GLN A 64 12.37 -48.68 -15.68
N ASP A 65 12.03 -49.09 -14.46
CA ASP A 65 12.40 -50.38 -13.87
C ASP A 65 11.62 -50.56 -12.55
N LEU A 66 10.50 -51.26 -12.66
CA LEU A 66 9.80 -51.95 -11.57
C LEU A 66 10.37 -53.38 -11.47
N PRO A 67 10.20 -54.07 -10.32
CA PRO A 67 9.04 -54.96 -10.28
C PRO A 67 8.25 -54.97 -8.95
N SER A 68 6.95 -55.14 -9.14
CA SER A 68 5.90 -55.63 -8.21
C SER A 68 6.20 -57.06 -7.72
N ALA A 69 5.56 -57.68 -6.73
CA ALA A 69 4.29 -57.54 -6.00
C ALA A 69 4.50 -58.17 -4.58
N VAL A 70 3.60 -58.09 -3.60
CA VAL A 70 2.44 -58.99 -3.39
C VAL A 70 1.61 -58.44 -2.20
N GLU A 71 0.29 -58.29 -2.40
CA GLU A 71 -0.78 -58.19 -1.38
C GLU A 71 -1.32 -59.61 -1.06
N PRO A 72 -2.28 -59.86 -0.11
CA PRO A 72 -2.94 -59.02 0.90
C PRO A 72 -3.13 -59.73 2.28
N LEU A 73 -3.72 -59.06 3.29
CA LEU A 73 -4.86 -59.59 4.08
C LEU A 73 -5.45 -58.52 5.03
N ALA A 74 -6.78 -58.57 5.18
CA ALA A 74 -7.63 -57.66 5.93
C ALA A 74 -7.76 -58.01 7.44
N SER A 75 -8.44 -57.10 8.17
CA SER A 75 -9.37 -57.35 9.31
C SER A 75 -9.00 -56.82 10.71
N ALA A 76 -9.92 -55.99 11.22
CA ALA A 76 -10.45 -55.87 12.60
C ALA A 76 -10.03 -54.67 13.49
N SER A 77 -11.03 -53.83 13.79
CA SER A 77 -11.18 -53.08 15.06
C SER A 77 -11.49 -54.04 16.23
N PRO A 78 -11.36 -53.63 17.52
CA PRO A 78 -12.52 -53.01 18.20
C PRO A 78 -12.24 -51.99 19.35
N GLU A 79 -13.26 -51.16 19.56
CA GLU A 79 -13.94 -50.69 20.79
C GLU A 79 -13.25 -50.35 22.14
N VAL A 80 -13.55 -49.10 22.56
CA VAL A 80 -14.07 -48.60 23.86
C VAL A 80 -14.34 -49.60 24.99
N HIS A 81 -13.90 -49.30 26.23
CA HIS A 81 -14.74 -49.35 27.45
C HIS A 81 -14.16 -48.64 28.67
N SER A 82 -15.11 -48.18 29.49
CA SER A 82 -15.10 -47.33 30.68
C SER A 82 -14.65 -47.96 32.00
N SER A 83 -14.26 -47.12 32.97
CA SER A 83 -14.64 -47.16 34.41
C SER A 83 -13.70 -46.22 35.19
N SER A 84 -13.93 -45.73 36.41
CA SER A 84 -15.06 -45.17 37.15
C SER A 84 -14.49 -44.65 38.49
N SER A 85 -14.87 -43.42 38.86
CA SER A 85 -14.94 -42.77 40.20
C SER A 85 -14.32 -43.37 41.48
N ALA A 86 -13.59 -42.54 42.22
CA ALA A 86 -13.78 -42.16 43.64
C ALA A 86 -12.73 -41.07 44.01
N ALA A 87 -12.83 -40.15 44.97
CA ALA A 87 -13.85 -39.36 45.65
C ALA A 87 -13.10 -38.64 46.82
N LEU A 88 -13.48 -37.39 47.15
CA LEU A 88 -13.14 -36.63 48.39
C LEU A 88 -11.70 -36.03 48.44
N THR A 89 -11.44 -34.79 48.88
CA THR A 89 -12.11 -33.97 49.91
C THR A 89 -11.79 -32.48 49.73
N VAL A 90 -12.76 -31.63 50.05
CA VAL A 90 -12.68 -30.17 50.28
C VAL A 90 -12.02 -29.88 51.64
N ASN A 91 -11.21 -28.82 51.74
CA ASN A 91 -11.07 -27.92 52.91
C ASN A 91 -10.16 -26.75 52.50
N GLN A 92 -10.56 -25.48 52.40
CA GLN A 92 -11.21 -24.53 53.31
C GLN A 92 -10.20 -23.44 53.72
N LEU A 93 -10.56 -22.17 53.43
CA LEU A 93 -9.90 -20.96 53.92
C LEU A 93 -9.83 -20.91 55.45
N PRO A 94 -8.96 -20.03 55.99
CA PRO A 94 -9.45 -19.17 57.05
C PRO A 94 -9.17 -17.68 56.79
N GLN A 95 -10.22 -16.87 56.93
CA GLN A 95 -10.12 -15.49 57.40
C GLN A 95 -10.37 -15.45 58.90
N ALA A 96 -9.60 -14.64 59.65
CA ALA A 96 -10.07 -13.40 60.28
C ALA A 96 -9.24 -12.98 61.52
N ASN A 97 -8.90 -11.69 61.52
CA ASN A 97 -8.81 -10.73 62.64
C ASN A 97 -7.69 -10.80 63.70
N GLY A 98 -6.93 -9.71 63.78
CA GLY A 98 -6.12 -9.34 64.95
C GLY A 98 -5.27 -8.09 64.69
N VAL A 99 -5.71 -6.95 65.21
CA VAL A 99 -5.05 -5.63 65.18
C VAL A 99 -3.86 -5.61 66.14
N GLU A 100 -2.67 -5.15 65.71
CA GLU A 100 -1.81 -4.28 66.54
C GLU A 100 -0.68 -3.56 65.77
N LYS A 101 -0.23 -2.45 66.38
CA LYS A 101 0.47 -1.28 65.83
C LYS A 101 1.98 -1.45 65.62
N ILE A 102 2.45 -0.79 64.55
CA ILE A 102 3.67 0.06 64.42
C ILE A 102 5.04 -0.59 64.69
N SER A 103 5.89 -0.62 63.65
CA SER A 103 7.20 0.07 63.65
C SER A 103 7.80 0.21 62.26
N LYS A 104 8.13 1.46 61.91
CA LYS A 104 8.80 1.90 60.68
C LYS A 104 10.20 1.31 60.56
N VAL A 105 10.55 0.70 59.42
CA VAL A 105 11.91 0.79 58.85
C VAL A 105 11.85 0.82 57.32
N SER A 106 12.14 2.01 56.78
CA SER A 106 12.89 2.29 55.54
C SER A 106 12.33 1.81 54.18
N THR A 107 11.61 2.73 53.54
CA THR A 107 11.35 2.80 52.10
C THR A 107 12.65 2.87 51.29
N LYS A 108 13.14 1.73 50.80
CA LYS A 108 14.18 1.61 49.75
C LYS A 108 13.83 0.50 48.74
N SER A 109 12.58 0.44 48.27
CA SER A 109 12.19 -0.52 47.23
C SER A 109 11.12 -0.02 46.25
N SER A 110 11.09 1.30 46.01
CA SER A 110 10.17 1.91 45.03
C SER A 110 10.85 2.92 44.09
N ALA A 111 12.18 2.90 44.01
CA ALA A 111 12.96 3.83 43.18
C ALA A 111 13.90 3.15 42.16
N ILE A 112 13.57 1.92 41.74
CA ILE A 112 14.24 1.15 40.67
C ILE A 112 13.13 0.23 40.11
N ILE A 113 12.49 0.37 38.94
CA ILE A 113 12.64 1.16 37.73
C ILE A 113 11.22 1.47 37.21
N ALA A 114 10.69 2.66 37.49
CA ALA A 114 9.79 3.30 36.53
C ALA A 114 10.72 3.93 35.49
N ALA A 115 11.22 3.12 34.55
CA ALA A 115 11.89 3.63 33.37
C ALA A 115 10.85 4.48 32.67
N LYS A 116 11.00 5.79 32.83
CA LYS A 116 10.33 6.80 32.04
C LYS A 116 10.53 6.37 30.59
N LYS A 117 9.53 5.71 29.98
CA LYS A 117 9.58 5.32 28.57
C LYS A 117 10.11 6.52 27.82
N SER A 118 11.22 6.33 27.14
CA SER A 118 11.87 7.39 26.38
C SER A 118 10.82 8.01 25.45
N LYS A 119 10.62 9.32 25.51
CA LYS A 119 9.70 10.07 24.62
C LYS A 119 10.30 10.28 23.22
N LYS A 120 11.26 9.44 22.81
CA LYS A 120 11.96 9.57 21.53
C LYS A 120 11.51 8.48 20.58
N THR A 121 11.02 8.89 19.40
CA THR A 121 10.55 7.95 18.39
C THR A 121 11.22 8.23 17.05
N VAL A 122 11.73 7.19 16.41
CA VAL A 122 12.21 7.23 15.03
C VAL A 122 11.21 6.48 14.15
N TYR A 123 10.81 7.12 13.06
CA TYR A 123 10.01 6.56 12.00
C TYR A 123 10.95 6.34 10.83
N ILE A 124 11.41 5.09 10.65
CA ILE A 124 12.21 4.72 9.49
C ILE A 124 11.26 4.58 8.30
N THR A 125 11.57 5.28 7.22
CA THR A 125 10.74 5.28 6.02
C THR A 125 11.56 4.96 4.78
N PHE A 126 10.97 4.20 3.86
CA PHE A 126 11.60 3.78 2.61
C PHE A 126 10.76 4.24 1.42
N ASP A 127 11.41 4.88 0.44
CA ASP A 127 10.80 5.34 -0.80
C ASP A 127 11.29 4.50 -2.01
N ASP A 128 10.54 4.59 -3.11
CA ASP A 128 10.81 4.02 -4.44
C ASP A 128 10.66 2.50 -4.63
N GLY A 129 10.44 1.75 -3.55
CA GLY A 129 10.12 0.32 -3.61
C GLY A 129 8.71 0.01 -4.12
N PRO A 130 8.34 -1.28 -4.20
CA PRO A 130 9.18 -2.44 -3.87
C PRO A 130 10.25 -2.78 -4.93
N SER A 131 11.33 -3.44 -4.51
CA SER A 131 12.39 -4.01 -5.36
C SER A 131 13.09 -5.19 -4.65
N ASP A 132 14.13 -5.78 -5.26
CA ASP A 132 14.98 -6.79 -4.58
C ASP A 132 15.57 -6.28 -3.25
N ASN A 133 15.77 -4.97 -3.11
CA ASN A 133 16.24 -4.39 -1.86
C ASN A 133 15.15 -4.46 -0.76
N THR A 134 13.87 -4.36 -1.11
CA THR A 134 12.74 -4.44 -0.17
C THR A 134 12.74 -5.76 0.59
N PHE A 135 12.97 -6.89 -0.10
CA PHE A 135 13.08 -8.19 0.56
C PHE A 135 14.18 -8.20 1.63
N ASN A 136 15.37 -7.69 1.30
CA ASN A 136 16.49 -7.63 2.24
C ASN A 136 16.22 -6.66 3.40
N VAL A 137 15.53 -5.54 3.13
CA VAL A 137 15.10 -4.60 4.18
C VAL A 137 14.12 -5.28 5.14
N LEU A 138 13.11 -5.98 4.63
CA LEU A 138 12.13 -6.69 5.48
C LEU A 138 12.81 -7.73 6.38
N GLU A 139 13.76 -8.51 5.84
CA GLU A 139 14.52 -9.48 6.64
C GLU A 139 15.31 -8.82 7.77
N ILE A 140 15.99 -7.70 7.50
CA ILE A 140 16.71 -6.93 8.53
C ILE A 140 15.74 -6.39 9.59
N LEU A 141 14.62 -5.80 9.17
CA LEU A 141 13.63 -5.25 10.10
C LEU A 141 13.02 -6.34 10.99
N HIS A 142 12.75 -7.52 10.43
CA HIS A 142 12.27 -8.69 11.17
C HIS A 142 13.31 -9.19 12.19
N GLN A 143 14.57 -9.38 11.77
CA GLN A 143 15.67 -9.80 12.65
C GLN A 143 15.90 -8.80 13.79
N GLU A 144 15.78 -7.50 13.50
CA GLU A 144 15.94 -6.42 14.47
C GLU A 144 14.69 -6.19 15.34
N GLY A 145 13.56 -6.82 15.01
CA GLY A 145 12.29 -6.68 15.74
C GLY A 145 11.71 -5.26 15.67
N VAL A 146 11.91 -4.54 14.57
CA VAL A 146 11.45 -3.16 14.39
C VAL A 146 10.47 -3.04 13.22
N LYS A 147 9.61 -2.02 13.24
CA LYS A 147 8.67 -1.70 12.16
C LYS A 147 9.08 -0.41 11.44
N ALA A 148 8.59 -0.25 10.21
CA ALA A 148 8.95 0.84 9.30
C ALA A 148 7.76 1.18 8.38
N THR A 149 7.85 2.30 7.66
CA THR A 149 6.84 2.73 6.67
C THR A 149 7.42 2.70 5.27
N PHE A 150 6.71 2.14 4.29
CA PHE A 150 7.13 2.06 2.90
C PHE A 150 6.23 2.92 2.02
N PHE A 151 6.78 3.94 1.38
CA PHE A 151 6.09 4.73 0.37
C PHE A 151 6.36 4.12 -1.00
N VAL A 152 5.38 3.37 -1.51
CA VAL A 152 5.57 2.50 -2.68
C VAL A 152 5.16 3.17 -3.98
N LEU A 153 5.86 2.82 -5.06
CA LEU A 153 5.49 3.16 -6.43
C LEU A 153 4.46 2.16 -6.96
N GLY A 154 3.38 2.65 -7.56
CA GLY A 154 2.30 1.80 -8.05
C GLY A 154 2.71 0.84 -9.17
N ASN A 155 3.62 1.23 -10.06
CA ASN A 155 4.13 0.35 -11.11
C ASN A 155 5.00 -0.79 -10.55
N GLN A 156 5.78 -0.51 -9.50
CA GLN A 156 6.59 -1.51 -8.80
C GLN A 156 5.69 -2.43 -7.97
N ALA A 157 4.73 -1.86 -7.23
CA ALA A 157 3.73 -2.61 -6.47
C ALA A 157 2.95 -3.60 -7.36
N LYS A 158 2.60 -3.18 -8.58
CA LYS A 158 1.93 -4.04 -9.56
C LYS A 158 2.84 -5.16 -10.08
N SER A 159 4.14 -4.91 -10.17
CA SER A 159 5.12 -5.87 -10.70
C SER A 159 5.61 -6.86 -9.62
N HIS A 160 5.54 -6.46 -8.35
CA HIS A 160 5.98 -7.23 -7.18
C HIS A 160 4.89 -7.29 -6.10
N PRO A 161 3.69 -7.82 -6.41
CA PRO A 161 2.58 -7.85 -5.45
C PRO A 161 2.91 -8.67 -4.19
N GLU A 162 3.77 -9.68 -4.30
CA GLU A 162 4.24 -10.51 -3.18
C GLU A 162 5.04 -9.71 -2.14
N LEU A 163 5.78 -8.69 -2.57
CA LEU A 163 6.54 -7.84 -1.65
C LEU A 163 5.63 -6.83 -0.95
N ILE A 164 4.60 -6.33 -1.63
CA ILE A 164 3.58 -5.48 -1.01
C ILE A 164 2.80 -6.25 0.06
N ASP A 165 2.40 -7.48 -0.24
CA ASP A 165 1.72 -8.36 0.71
C ASP A 165 2.63 -8.68 1.91
N SER A 166 3.92 -8.97 1.66
CA SER A 166 4.91 -9.19 2.71
C SER A 166 5.11 -7.97 3.62
N ILE A 167 5.17 -6.75 3.06
CA ILE A 167 5.24 -5.50 3.85
C ILE A 167 4.01 -5.44 4.79
N TRP A 168 2.83 -5.71 4.26
CA TRP A 168 1.57 -5.64 5.00
C TRP A 168 1.44 -6.72 6.08
N GLU A 169 1.65 -8.00 5.75
CA GLU A 169 1.54 -9.13 6.68
C GLU A 169 2.55 -9.04 7.84
N GLN A 170 3.75 -8.50 7.56
CA GLN A 170 4.74 -8.24 8.59
C GLN A 170 4.41 -7.00 9.45
N GLY A 171 3.29 -6.33 9.22
CA GLY A 171 2.79 -5.23 10.05
C GLY A 171 3.57 -3.93 9.86
N HIS A 172 4.15 -3.71 8.68
CA HIS A 172 4.69 -2.40 8.30
C HIS A 172 3.58 -1.50 7.75
N ALA A 173 3.77 -0.18 7.81
CA ALA A 173 2.83 0.75 7.21
C ALA A 173 3.13 0.95 5.71
N ILE A 174 2.10 1.09 4.89
CA ILE A 174 2.22 1.38 3.45
C ILE A 174 1.68 2.79 3.17
N GLY A 175 2.53 3.63 2.61
CA GLY A 175 2.20 4.92 2.03
C GLY A 175 2.29 4.88 0.50
N ASN A 176 1.77 5.93 -0.13
CA ASN A 176 1.72 6.06 -1.59
C ASN A 176 2.80 7.04 -2.06
N HIS A 177 3.64 6.60 -3.00
CA HIS A 177 4.69 7.40 -3.61
C HIS A 177 4.44 7.72 -5.08
N THR A 178 3.16 7.79 -5.50
CA THR A 178 2.73 7.95 -6.90
C THR A 178 2.94 6.69 -7.73
N TYR A 179 2.72 6.74 -9.04
CA TYR A 179 2.69 5.54 -9.87
C TYR A 179 4.03 5.21 -10.51
N ASN A 180 4.75 6.20 -11.06
CA ASN A 180 5.96 5.94 -11.85
C ASN A 180 7.16 6.86 -11.51
N HIS A 181 7.00 7.81 -10.59
CA HIS A 181 8.04 8.76 -10.21
C HIS A 181 8.60 9.63 -11.38
N ASN A 182 7.83 9.83 -12.45
CA ASN A 182 8.22 10.74 -13.53
C ASN A 182 7.85 12.19 -13.17
N TYR A 183 8.85 12.98 -12.77
CA TYR A 183 8.69 14.39 -12.38
C TYR A 183 7.97 15.27 -13.41
N HIS A 184 8.23 15.07 -14.71
CA HIS A 184 7.64 15.91 -15.75
C HIS A 184 6.12 15.74 -15.79
N ASP A 185 5.67 14.48 -15.75
CA ASP A 185 4.26 14.16 -15.82
C ASP A 185 3.60 14.51 -14.48
N LEU A 186 4.19 14.03 -13.39
CA LEU A 186 3.67 14.15 -12.03
C LEU A 186 3.38 15.59 -11.61
N TYR A 187 4.26 16.52 -11.99
CA TYR A 187 4.18 17.92 -11.57
C TYR A 187 3.69 18.87 -12.67
N SER A 188 3.17 18.34 -13.77
CA SER A 188 2.48 19.12 -14.81
C SER A 188 1.19 19.78 -14.32
N GLY A 189 0.53 19.19 -13.32
CA GLY A 189 -0.68 19.70 -12.71
C GLY A 189 -1.26 18.77 -11.65
N PHE A 190 -2.12 19.30 -10.77
CA PHE A 190 -2.69 18.53 -9.67
C PHE A 190 -3.49 17.30 -10.14
N THR A 191 -4.21 17.40 -11.25
CA THR A 191 -5.01 16.29 -11.77
C THR A 191 -4.16 15.10 -12.20
N GLU A 192 -2.93 15.34 -12.69
CA GLU A 192 -2.02 14.26 -13.07
C GLU A 192 -1.41 13.59 -11.83
N PHE A 193 -0.99 14.39 -10.84
CA PHE A 193 -0.60 13.88 -9.53
C PHE A 193 -1.72 13.03 -8.90
N TRP A 194 -2.95 13.53 -8.94
CA TRP A 194 -4.15 12.82 -8.47
C TRP A 194 -4.33 11.47 -9.17
N ASN A 195 -4.25 11.43 -10.51
CA ASN A 195 -4.41 10.20 -11.26
C ASN A 195 -3.38 9.15 -10.84
N GLN A 196 -2.11 9.55 -10.67
CA GLN A 196 -1.06 8.63 -10.25
C GLN A 196 -1.27 8.10 -8.83
N ILE A 197 -1.63 8.95 -7.87
CA ILE A 197 -1.91 8.45 -6.51
C ILE A 197 -3.12 7.51 -6.49
N LYS A 198 -4.18 7.80 -7.26
CA LYS A 198 -5.35 6.91 -7.33
C LYS A 198 -4.99 5.57 -7.97
N GLN A 199 -4.19 5.58 -9.03
CA GLN A 199 -3.74 4.34 -9.67
C GLN A 199 -2.91 3.47 -8.71
N THR A 200 -1.99 4.08 -7.94
CA THR A 200 -1.22 3.36 -6.92
C THR A 200 -2.11 2.83 -5.80
N GLU A 201 -3.09 3.62 -5.36
CA GLU A 201 -4.03 3.20 -4.31
C GLU A 201 -4.85 1.98 -4.71
N GLU A 202 -5.37 1.92 -5.94
CA GLU A 202 -6.12 0.75 -6.42
C GLU A 202 -5.23 -0.49 -6.51
N VAL A 203 -3.95 -0.35 -6.88
CA VAL A 203 -3.00 -1.47 -6.89
C VAL A 203 -2.77 -1.98 -5.46
N VAL A 204 -2.45 -1.09 -4.52
CA VAL A 204 -2.19 -1.47 -3.12
C VAL A 204 -3.44 -2.07 -2.48
N GLN A 205 -4.63 -1.48 -2.71
CA GLN A 205 -5.87 -2.03 -2.18
C GLN A 205 -6.21 -3.39 -2.79
N GLY A 206 -5.94 -3.58 -4.09
CA GLY A 206 -6.16 -4.87 -4.75
C GLY A 206 -5.31 -6.00 -4.16
N ILE A 207 -4.14 -5.68 -3.62
CA ILE A 207 -3.23 -6.66 -2.99
C ILE A 207 -3.57 -6.86 -1.52
N THR A 208 -3.64 -5.77 -0.76
CA THR A 208 -3.66 -5.82 0.73
C THR A 208 -5.06 -5.69 1.32
N GLY A 209 -6.02 -5.24 0.51
CA GLY A 209 -7.32 -4.84 0.99
C GLY A 209 -7.33 -3.52 1.79
N VAL A 210 -6.24 -2.74 1.82
CA VAL A 210 -6.21 -1.44 2.48
C VAL A 210 -5.85 -0.31 1.51
N ARG A 211 -6.43 0.87 1.74
CA ARG A 211 -6.14 2.08 0.96
C ARG A 211 -5.11 2.92 1.71
N PRO A 212 -3.91 3.15 1.14
CA PRO A 212 -2.91 4.02 1.78
C PRO A 212 -3.41 5.46 1.89
N GLN A 213 -3.47 5.98 3.11
CA GLN A 213 -3.87 7.37 3.40
C GLN A 213 -2.68 8.34 3.44
N LEU A 214 -1.46 7.81 3.61
CA LEU A 214 -0.24 8.58 3.62
C LEU A 214 0.29 8.79 2.20
N ILE A 215 0.67 10.03 1.88
CA ILE A 215 1.30 10.40 0.60
C ILE A 215 2.69 10.93 0.90
N ARG A 216 3.68 10.46 0.12
CA ARG A 216 4.97 11.14 0.01
C ARG A 216 5.20 11.55 -1.43
N ALA A 217 5.55 12.82 -1.63
CA ALA A 217 5.80 13.36 -2.96
C ALA A 217 7.22 12.94 -3.43
N PRO A 218 7.37 12.36 -4.64
CA PRO A 218 8.65 12.21 -5.33
C PRO A 218 9.51 13.48 -5.27
N GLY A 219 10.70 13.38 -4.65
CA GLY A 219 11.62 14.50 -4.45
C GLY A 219 11.26 15.45 -3.30
N GLY A 220 10.23 15.13 -2.52
CA GLY A 220 9.71 15.96 -1.43
C GLY A 220 8.78 17.07 -1.93
N THR A 221 8.05 17.69 -1.00
CA THR A 221 7.08 18.74 -1.36
C THR A 221 7.73 20.09 -1.70
N TYR A 222 8.96 20.34 -1.23
CA TYR A 222 9.66 21.60 -1.49
C TYR A 222 9.93 21.78 -2.98
N ASP A 223 9.68 22.98 -3.52
CA ASP A 223 9.73 23.31 -4.97
C ASP A 223 8.71 22.59 -5.87
N HIS A 224 8.06 21.52 -5.39
CA HIS A 224 7.12 20.73 -6.15
C HIS A 224 5.66 21.09 -5.84
N PHE A 225 5.28 21.14 -4.56
CA PHE A 225 3.90 21.43 -4.15
C PHE A 225 3.66 22.93 -3.94
N ASP A 226 2.55 23.41 -4.49
CA ASP A 226 1.93 24.68 -4.11
C ASP A 226 0.73 24.43 -3.16
N ASN A 227 0.12 25.51 -2.65
CA ASN A 227 -1.01 25.41 -1.71
C ASN A 227 -2.20 24.61 -2.27
N THR A 228 -2.37 24.52 -3.59
CA THR A 228 -3.44 23.73 -4.20
C THR A 228 -3.28 22.25 -3.87
N TYR A 229 -2.05 21.73 -3.92
CA TYR A 229 -1.76 20.32 -3.60
C TYR A 229 -2.10 20.00 -2.16
N PHE A 230 -1.56 20.79 -1.22
CA PHE A 230 -1.81 20.58 0.21
C PHE A 230 -3.30 20.68 0.55
N ASN A 231 -4.00 21.69 0.02
CA ASN A 231 -5.42 21.90 0.31
C ASN A 231 -6.29 20.76 -0.23
N LEU A 232 -6.10 20.37 -1.49
CA LEU A 232 -6.94 19.34 -2.12
C LEU A 232 -6.62 17.94 -1.59
N LEU A 233 -5.36 17.61 -1.30
CA LEU A 233 -5.01 16.32 -0.69
C LEU A 233 -5.57 16.21 0.73
N LYS A 234 -5.46 17.29 1.52
CA LYS A 234 -6.09 17.35 2.85
C LYS A 234 -7.60 17.21 2.77
N GLN A 235 -8.25 17.90 1.82
CA GLN A 235 -9.69 17.81 1.60
C GLN A 235 -10.10 16.40 1.19
N ALA A 236 -9.29 15.71 0.38
CA ALA A 236 -9.50 14.31 0.00
C ALA A 236 -9.24 13.30 1.11
N GLY A 237 -8.80 13.74 2.30
CA GLY A 237 -8.53 12.88 3.45
C GLY A 237 -7.11 12.29 3.49
N TYR A 238 -6.20 12.69 2.59
CA TYR A 238 -4.81 12.22 2.64
C TYR A 238 -3.96 13.03 3.63
N LYS A 239 -2.89 12.40 4.10
CA LYS A 239 -1.85 13.03 4.90
C LYS A 239 -0.52 13.03 4.14
N VAL A 240 -0.04 14.23 3.79
CA VAL A 240 1.25 14.40 3.12
C VAL A 240 2.37 14.40 4.15
N MET A 241 3.35 13.52 3.95
CA MET A 241 4.47 13.28 4.87
C MET A 241 5.81 13.47 4.13
N ASP A 242 6.54 14.54 4.46
CA ASP A 242 7.96 14.67 4.15
C ASP A 242 8.81 13.94 5.21
N TRP A 243 10.01 14.43 5.48
CA TRP A 243 10.96 13.87 6.44
C TRP A 243 11.66 14.97 7.25
N THR A 244 12.24 14.60 8.39
CA THR A 244 13.04 15.51 9.22
C THR A 244 14.53 15.25 9.04
N VAL A 245 14.92 14.02 8.69
CA VAL A 245 16.30 13.62 8.43
C VAL A 245 16.37 12.95 7.07
N ASP A 246 17.24 13.47 6.21
CA ASP A 246 17.59 12.89 4.93
C ASP A 246 18.86 12.05 5.12
N SER A 247 18.81 10.75 4.83
CA SER A 247 20.00 9.89 4.92
C SER A 247 21.07 10.22 3.88
N GLY A 248 20.72 10.99 2.84
CA GLY A 248 21.59 11.31 1.72
C GLY A 248 21.91 10.12 0.83
N ASP A 249 21.21 9.00 0.95
CA ASP A 249 21.46 7.77 0.19
C ASP A 249 21.14 7.90 -1.32
N SER A 250 20.35 8.89 -1.70
CA SER A 250 20.04 9.25 -3.10
C SER A 250 20.90 10.40 -3.65
N LYS A 251 21.84 10.95 -2.86
CA LYS A 251 22.66 12.12 -3.24
C LYS A 251 23.49 11.92 -4.51
N ARG A 252 23.95 10.68 -4.75
CA ARG A 252 24.65 10.24 -5.96
C ARG A 252 24.62 8.73 -6.05
N LYS A 253 24.86 8.16 -7.23
CA LYS A 253 25.01 6.71 -7.39
C LYS A 253 26.12 6.17 -6.49
N GLY A 254 25.81 5.14 -5.69
CA GLY A 254 26.77 4.45 -4.84
C GLY A 254 27.27 5.27 -3.65
N VAL A 255 26.39 6.02 -2.97
CA VAL A 255 26.73 6.62 -1.67
C VAL A 255 27.16 5.50 -0.71
N PRO A 256 28.36 5.55 -0.11
CA PRO A 256 28.82 4.48 0.77
C PRO A 256 27.93 4.36 2.01
N ALA A 257 27.66 3.13 2.47
CA ALA A 257 26.89 2.86 3.69
C ALA A 257 27.37 3.67 4.92
N SER A 258 28.67 3.95 5.03
CA SER A 258 29.23 4.77 6.11
C SER A 258 28.81 6.24 6.06
N GLU A 259 28.64 6.82 4.86
CA GLU A 259 28.11 8.18 4.69
C GLU A 259 26.62 8.20 5.03
N ILE A 260 25.86 7.21 4.55
CA ILE A 260 24.43 7.05 4.85
C ILE A 260 24.20 6.94 6.36
N LEU A 261 24.96 6.08 7.05
CA LEU A 261 24.90 5.91 8.51
C LEU A 261 25.16 7.22 9.26
N LYS A 262 26.16 7.98 8.82
CA LYS A 262 26.54 9.26 9.45
C LYS A 262 25.42 10.28 9.32
N GLU A 263 24.89 10.49 8.11
CA GLU A 263 23.84 11.49 7.88
C GLU A 263 22.51 11.05 8.52
N SER A 264 22.17 9.76 8.44
CA SER A 264 20.99 9.18 9.11
C SER A 264 21.00 9.37 10.63
N THR A 265 22.16 9.57 11.25
CA THR A 265 22.30 9.72 12.71
C THR A 265 22.79 11.10 13.13
N MET A 266 22.66 12.10 12.24
CA MET A 266 23.13 13.46 12.52
C MET A 266 22.27 14.20 13.55
N ASP A 267 20.95 13.95 13.56
CA ASP A 267 20.02 14.53 14.54
C ASP A 267 19.39 13.45 15.42
N MET A 268 20.11 13.11 16.50
CA MET A 268 19.62 12.20 17.54
C MET A 268 19.18 12.94 18.81
N LYS A 269 19.03 14.27 18.75
CA LYS A 269 18.58 15.09 19.88
C LYS A 269 17.07 15.29 19.89
N SER A 270 16.45 15.33 18.71
CA SER A 270 15.01 15.48 18.53
C SER A 270 14.21 14.37 19.23
N SER A 271 12.99 14.69 19.68
CA SER A 271 12.07 13.69 20.25
C SER A 271 11.35 12.87 19.18
N GLN A 272 11.35 13.35 17.95
CA GLN A 272 10.74 12.68 16.82
C GLN A 272 11.66 12.82 15.61
N VAL A 273 11.95 11.71 14.95
CA VAL A 273 12.71 11.67 13.70
C VAL A 273 11.90 10.92 12.67
N ILE A 274 11.67 11.52 11.50
CA ILE A 274 11.20 10.82 10.30
C ILE A 274 12.40 10.73 9.36
N LEU A 275 12.95 9.53 9.25
CA LEU A 275 14.16 9.24 8.48
C LEU A 275 13.80 8.78 7.07
N LEU A 276 14.28 9.49 6.06
CA LEU A 276 14.19 9.11 4.65
C LEU A 276 15.34 8.19 4.26
N LEU A 277 14.99 6.99 3.78
CA LEU A 277 15.84 6.05 3.06
C LEU A 277 15.10 5.61 1.79
N HIS A 278 15.79 4.90 0.90
CA HIS A 278 15.20 4.33 -0.30
C HIS A 278 15.46 2.82 -0.35
N ASP A 279 14.44 2.05 -0.73
CA ASP A 279 14.51 0.62 -1.02
C ASP A 279 14.23 0.32 -2.49
N GLY A 280 14.17 1.34 -3.34
CA GLY A 280 14.18 1.20 -4.80
C GLY A 280 15.48 0.60 -5.35
N GLY A 281 15.48 0.29 -6.64
CA GLY A 281 16.65 -0.27 -7.33
C GLY A 281 17.86 0.68 -7.28
N GLY A 282 19.06 0.14 -6.95
CA GLY A 282 20.30 0.92 -6.86
C GLY A 282 20.68 1.41 -5.46
N HIS A 283 19.86 1.10 -4.44
CA HIS A 283 20.06 1.48 -3.04
C HIS A 283 20.60 0.35 -2.14
N GLN A 284 21.45 -0.54 -2.69
CA GLN A 284 22.05 -1.64 -1.90
C GLN A 284 22.88 -1.12 -0.71
N GLU A 285 23.46 0.07 -0.81
CA GLU A 285 24.21 0.68 0.30
C GLU A 285 23.29 1.15 1.44
N SER A 286 22.04 1.53 1.15
CA SER A 286 21.02 1.82 2.18
C SER A 286 20.69 0.57 2.98
N VAL A 287 20.52 -0.57 2.28
CA VAL A 287 20.32 -1.89 2.92
C VAL A 287 21.49 -2.25 3.83
N LYS A 288 22.73 -2.04 3.36
CA LYS A 288 23.94 -2.31 4.16
C LYS A 288 24.06 -1.42 5.39
N ALA A 289 23.63 -0.16 5.31
CA ALA A 289 23.69 0.78 6.43
C ALA A 289 22.62 0.53 7.49
N LEU A 290 21.49 -0.10 7.10
CA LEU A 290 20.29 -0.22 7.93
C LEU A 290 20.53 -0.87 9.31
N PRO A 291 21.27 -2.00 9.45
CA PRO A 291 21.51 -2.60 10.76
C PRO A 291 22.22 -1.64 11.73
N ASP A 292 23.25 -0.93 11.26
CA ASP A 292 23.99 0.03 12.08
C ASP A 292 23.16 1.28 12.42
N ILE A 293 22.27 1.72 11.51
CA ILE A 293 21.32 2.81 11.76
C ILE A 293 20.39 2.41 12.90
N ILE A 294 19.78 1.22 12.82
CA ILE A 294 18.89 0.67 13.85
C ILE A 294 19.64 0.56 15.19
N ALA A 295 20.84 -0.02 15.19
CA ALA A 295 21.66 -0.16 16.38
C ALA A 295 21.97 1.18 17.06
N ARG A 296 22.28 2.23 16.28
CA ARG A 296 22.50 3.58 16.82
C ARG A 296 21.25 4.17 17.46
N TYR A 297 20.10 4.10 16.79
CA TYR A 297 18.84 4.60 17.36
C TYR A 297 18.43 3.85 18.63
N LYS A 298 18.58 2.51 18.66
CA LYS A 298 18.40 1.71 19.87
C LYS A 298 19.33 2.16 20.99
N ALA A 299 20.63 2.32 20.71
CA ALA A 299 21.61 2.76 21.70
C ALA A 299 21.34 4.18 22.24
N ALA A 300 20.73 5.05 21.42
CA ALA A 300 20.29 6.39 21.83
C ALA A 300 18.91 6.41 22.52
N GLY A 301 18.29 5.24 22.72
CA GLY A 301 17.02 5.08 23.43
C GLY A 301 15.79 5.51 22.65
N TYR A 302 15.79 5.37 21.31
CA TYR A 302 14.60 5.62 20.49
C TYR A 302 13.71 4.37 20.41
N ASP A 303 12.40 4.58 20.49
CA ASP A 303 11.41 3.61 20.04
C ASP A 303 11.23 3.71 18.51
N PHE A 304 10.84 2.61 17.87
CA PHE A 304 10.60 2.54 16.42
C PHE A 304 9.10 2.61 16.16
N GLY A 305 8.66 3.66 15.49
CA GLY A 305 7.24 3.94 15.22
C GLY A 305 6.84 3.70 13.77
N LEU A 306 5.55 3.51 13.55
CA LEU A 306 4.91 3.54 12.23
C LEU A 306 4.30 4.92 12.00
N LEU A 307 4.42 5.44 10.78
CA LEU A 307 3.60 6.58 10.39
C LEU A 307 2.16 6.08 10.18
N ASP A 308 1.22 6.86 10.69
CA ASP A 308 -0.20 6.68 10.50
C ASP A 308 -0.90 8.05 10.46
N GLU A 309 -2.23 8.05 10.34
CA GLU A 309 -3.04 9.27 10.29
C GLU A 309 -3.01 10.08 11.59
N THR A 310 -2.55 9.52 12.70
CA THR A 310 -2.46 10.17 14.02
C THR A 310 -1.15 10.92 14.22
N VAL A 311 -0.06 10.52 13.54
CA VAL A 311 1.25 11.20 13.62
C VAL A 311 1.19 12.55 12.92
N GLU A 312 1.43 13.65 13.64
CA GLU A 312 1.44 15.01 13.05
C GLU A 312 2.32 15.09 11.79
N PRO A 313 1.83 15.68 10.70
CA PRO A 313 2.54 15.63 9.43
C PRO A 313 3.73 16.60 9.45
N VAL A 314 4.88 16.10 9.02
CA VAL A 314 6.02 16.95 8.67
C VAL A 314 5.87 17.32 7.22
N GLN A 315 5.76 18.62 6.93
CA GLN A 315 5.60 19.15 5.59
C GLN A 315 6.57 20.30 5.40
N PHE A 316 7.30 20.31 4.28
CA PHE A 316 8.14 21.43 3.94
C PHE A 316 7.29 22.65 3.55
N ARG A 317 7.83 23.83 3.81
CA ARG A 317 7.16 25.08 3.42
C ARG A 317 7.03 25.15 1.89
N VAL A 318 5.92 25.71 1.42
CA VAL A 318 5.75 26.07 0.01
C VAL A 318 6.82 27.10 -0.38
N SER A 319 7.59 26.82 -1.43
CA SER A 319 8.63 27.73 -1.90
C SER A 319 8.04 28.84 -2.80
N ALA A 320 8.77 29.95 -2.93
CA ALA A 320 8.40 31.01 -3.85
C ALA A 320 8.34 30.52 -5.30
N LYS A 321 9.25 29.60 -5.67
CA LYS A 321 9.25 28.95 -6.99
C LYS A 321 7.96 28.17 -7.19
N ALA A 322 7.59 27.28 -6.27
CA ALA A 322 6.38 26.47 -6.39
C ALA A 322 5.11 27.34 -6.53
N THR A 323 5.02 28.43 -5.77
CA THR A 323 3.90 29.39 -5.85
C THR A 323 3.74 30.01 -7.25
N ASN A 324 4.87 30.21 -7.95
CA ASN A 324 4.93 30.93 -9.22
C ASN A 324 4.90 30.03 -10.46
N LEU A 325 4.72 28.71 -10.30
CA LEU A 325 4.68 27.77 -11.44
C LEU A 325 3.43 27.94 -12.32
N GLY A 326 2.42 28.69 -11.89
CA GLY A 326 1.26 29.04 -12.72
C GLY A 326 0.42 27.84 -13.17
N ARG A 327 0.47 26.73 -12.43
CA ARG A 327 -0.24 25.50 -12.78
C ARG A 327 -1.75 25.72 -12.84
N LYS A 328 -2.39 25.10 -13.83
CA LYS A 328 -3.84 25.12 -13.95
C LYS A 328 -4.47 24.40 -12.76
N LYS A 329 -5.31 25.10 -12.01
CA LYS A 329 -6.08 24.51 -10.91
C LYS A 329 -7.24 23.67 -11.47
N PRO A 330 -7.60 22.54 -10.82
CA PRO A 330 -8.80 21.81 -11.18
C PRO A 330 -10.06 22.70 -11.03
N SER A 331 -11.08 22.45 -11.85
CA SER A 331 -12.36 23.14 -11.73
C SER A 331 -13.12 22.68 -10.48
N GLU A 332 -14.04 23.48 -9.98
CA GLU A 332 -14.90 23.11 -8.84
C GLU A 332 -15.70 21.83 -9.11
N ALA A 333 -16.20 21.66 -10.34
CA ALA A 333 -16.89 20.44 -10.76
C ALA A 333 -15.98 19.20 -10.72
N TRP A 334 -14.70 19.35 -11.08
CA TRP A 334 -13.73 18.27 -10.95
C TRP A 334 -13.45 17.96 -9.48
N VAL A 335 -13.28 18.98 -8.63
CA VAL A 335 -13.06 18.80 -7.19
C VAL A 335 -14.25 18.07 -6.55
N ALA A 336 -15.48 18.49 -6.85
CA ALA A 336 -16.69 17.87 -6.31
C ALA A 336 -16.86 16.40 -6.75
N SER A 337 -16.39 16.04 -7.95
CA SER A 337 -16.51 14.67 -8.47
C SER A 337 -15.37 13.74 -8.05
N ASN A 338 -14.23 14.27 -7.61
CA ASN A 338 -13.03 13.46 -7.31
C ASN A 338 -12.58 13.57 -5.85
N ILE A 339 -12.49 14.79 -5.31
CA ILE A 339 -11.93 15.05 -3.98
C ILE A 339 -12.94 14.74 -2.88
N THR A 340 -14.15 15.27 -3.00
CA THR A 340 -15.19 15.09 -1.97
C THR A 340 -15.54 13.62 -1.74
N PRO A 341 -15.79 12.79 -2.77
CA PRO A 341 -16.08 11.36 -2.57
C PRO A 341 -14.88 10.60 -2.00
N ASN A 342 -13.65 11.03 -2.29
CA ASN A 342 -12.46 10.40 -1.74
C ASN A 342 -12.33 10.62 -0.23
N ALA A 343 -12.72 11.79 0.26
CA ALA A 343 -12.73 12.08 1.70
C ALA A 343 -13.63 11.10 2.46
N GLU A 344 -14.73 10.65 1.84
CA GLU A 344 -15.62 9.64 2.40
C GLU A 344 -14.93 8.26 2.54
N LEU A 345 -13.92 7.97 1.68
CA LEU A 345 -13.13 6.74 1.77
C LEU A 345 -12.27 6.66 3.05
N PHE A 346 -11.99 7.80 3.67
CA PHE A 346 -11.20 7.89 4.90
C PHE A 346 -11.99 8.48 6.07
N ALA A 347 -13.31 8.65 5.91
CA ALA A 347 -14.15 9.25 6.93
C ALA A 347 -14.19 8.34 8.18
N PRO A 348 -14.13 8.92 9.39
CA PRO A 348 -14.37 8.17 10.61
C PRO A 348 -15.73 7.46 10.52
N GLY A 349 -15.76 6.18 10.84
CA GLY A 349 -16.99 5.41 10.75
C GLY A 349 -16.87 4.05 11.40
N LYS A 350 -17.95 3.29 11.32
CA LYS A 350 -17.97 1.90 11.78
C LYS A 350 -17.52 1.02 10.62
N PRO A 351 -16.57 0.09 10.76
CA PRO A 351 -16.35 -0.93 9.76
C PRO A 351 -17.64 -1.70 9.48
N LEU A 352 -17.80 -2.19 8.26
CA LEU A 352 -18.84 -3.11 7.86
C LEU A 352 -18.25 -4.53 7.82
N ILE A 353 -18.68 -5.36 8.75
CA ILE A 353 -18.37 -6.79 8.78
C ILE A 353 -19.43 -7.53 7.97
N LEU A 354 -18.98 -8.34 7.03
CA LEU A 354 -19.80 -9.18 6.18
C LEU A 354 -19.45 -10.65 6.43
N GLU A 355 -20.39 -11.39 6.97
CA GLU A 355 -20.27 -12.81 7.31
C GLU A 355 -21.12 -13.63 6.33
N VAL A 356 -20.46 -14.46 5.54
CA VAL A 356 -21.07 -15.32 4.52
C VAL A 356 -20.70 -16.78 4.78
N GLY A 357 -21.64 -17.54 5.32
CA GLY A 357 -21.40 -18.87 5.84
C GLY A 357 -20.27 -18.88 6.87
N LYS A 358 -19.14 -19.49 6.52
CA LYS A 358 -17.94 -19.57 7.38
C LYS A 358 -16.88 -18.50 7.07
N LEU A 359 -17.11 -17.69 6.04
CA LEU A 359 -16.19 -16.64 5.63
C LEU A 359 -16.62 -15.32 6.24
N GLU A 360 -15.65 -14.51 6.64
CA GLU A 360 -15.87 -13.15 7.12
C GLU A 360 -14.95 -12.21 6.36
N THR A 361 -15.47 -11.06 5.96
CA THR A 361 -14.67 -9.95 5.44
C THR A 361 -15.06 -8.66 6.14
N LYS A 362 -14.07 -7.77 6.28
CA LYS A 362 -14.23 -6.44 6.86
C LYS A 362 -14.00 -5.40 5.77
N LEU A 363 -14.93 -4.46 5.66
CA LEU A 363 -14.77 -3.22 4.92
C LEU A 363 -14.58 -2.11 5.95
N ASN A 364 -13.42 -1.46 5.94
CA ASN A 364 -13.18 -0.31 6.81
C ASN A 364 -14.11 0.85 6.44
N PRO A 365 -14.31 1.83 7.34
CA PRO A 365 -14.99 3.07 7.00
C PRO A 365 -14.46 3.64 5.69
N GLY A 366 -15.37 3.94 4.76
CA GLY A 366 -15.03 4.43 3.45
C GLY A 366 -14.68 3.37 2.39
N GLU A 367 -14.41 2.12 2.76
CA GLU A 367 -14.41 1.00 1.80
C GLU A 367 -15.83 0.57 1.39
N TYR A 368 -16.85 1.16 2.01
CA TYR A 368 -18.25 1.03 1.67
C TYR A 368 -18.93 2.39 1.86
N SER A 369 -20.08 2.60 1.23
CA SER A 369 -20.91 3.80 1.49
C SER A 369 -22.34 3.42 1.82
N VAL A 370 -23.06 4.29 2.53
CA VAL A 370 -24.49 4.14 2.79
C VAL A 370 -25.24 5.16 1.96
N ARG A 371 -25.95 4.71 0.91
CA ARG A 371 -26.72 5.59 0.01
C ARG A 371 -28.20 5.20 0.04
N ASN A 372 -29.07 6.14 0.39
CA ASN A 372 -30.51 5.91 0.54
C ASN A 372 -30.83 4.70 1.44
N GLY A 373 -30.08 4.52 2.53
CA GLY A 373 -30.25 3.39 3.44
C GLY A 373 -29.70 2.05 2.95
N GLN A 374 -29.06 1.99 1.78
CA GLN A 374 -28.43 0.78 1.25
C GLN A 374 -26.91 0.84 1.38
N TYR A 375 -26.29 -0.28 1.74
CA TYR A 375 -24.83 -0.44 1.66
C TYR A 375 -24.42 -0.59 0.21
N MET A 376 -23.54 0.29 -0.26
CA MET A 376 -22.84 0.18 -1.54
C MET A 376 -21.43 -0.28 -1.26
N VAL A 377 -20.98 -1.29 -2.01
CA VAL A 377 -19.67 -1.93 -1.81
C VAL A 377 -18.93 -2.08 -3.14
N PRO A 378 -17.59 -1.98 -3.15
CA PRO A 378 -16.77 -2.31 -4.32
C PRO A 378 -16.88 -3.81 -4.61
N LEU A 379 -17.40 -4.14 -5.80
CA LEU A 379 -17.77 -5.51 -6.20
C LEU A 379 -16.58 -6.48 -6.09
N ARG A 380 -15.45 -6.11 -6.71
CA ARG A 380 -14.23 -6.94 -6.73
C ARG A 380 -13.73 -7.22 -5.32
N ALA A 381 -13.57 -6.18 -4.51
CA ALA A 381 -13.02 -6.31 -3.17
C ALA A 381 -13.88 -7.20 -2.27
N VAL A 382 -15.21 -7.12 -2.35
CA VAL A 382 -16.09 -7.99 -1.56
C VAL A 382 -16.02 -9.43 -2.03
N ILE A 383 -16.17 -9.67 -3.34
CA ILE A 383 -16.23 -11.02 -3.89
C ILE A 383 -14.90 -11.76 -3.71
N GLU A 384 -13.77 -11.12 -4.01
CA GLU A 384 -12.46 -11.76 -3.91
C GLU A 384 -12.05 -12.04 -2.46
N ARG A 385 -12.35 -11.14 -1.51
CA ARG A 385 -12.14 -11.40 -0.07
C ARG A 385 -13.03 -12.55 0.46
N LEU A 386 -14.14 -12.84 -0.20
CA LEU A 386 -15.03 -13.97 0.11
C LEU A 386 -14.76 -15.21 -0.76
N GLY A 387 -13.60 -15.27 -1.42
CA GLY A 387 -13.13 -16.44 -2.17
C GLY A 387 -13.75 -16.61 -3.55
N GLY A 388 -14.47 -15.60 -4.06
CA GLY A 388 -14.93 -15.55 -5.45
C GLY A 388 -13.90 -14.93 -6.38
N ARG A 389 -14.26 -14.79 -7.65
CA ARG A 389 -13.44 -14.14 -8.68
C ARG A 389 -14.25 -13.10 -9.42
N VAL A 390 -13.59 -12.00 -9.80
CA VAL A 390 -14.19 -10.98 -10.66
C VAL A 390 -13.31 -10.70 -11.88
N SER A 391 -13.86 -10.87 -13.08
CA SER A 391 -13.29 -10.41 -14.34
C SER A 391 -13.99 -9.14 -14.83
N TRP A 392 -13.29 -8.35 -15.65
CA TRP A 392 -13.85 -7.16 -16.29
C TRP A 392 -13.97 -7.41 -17.79
N ASP A 393 -15.16 -7.19 -18.33
CA ASP A 393 -15.38 -7.15 -19.78
C ASP A 393 -15.42 -5.68 -20.24
N VAL A 394 -14.45 -5.33 -21.10
CA VAL A 394 -14.29 -3.98 -21.64
C VAL A 394 -15.39 -3.62 -22.64
N ASN A 395 -15.89 -4.60 -23.41
CA ASN A 395 -16.85 -4.38 -24.47
C ASN A 395 -18.25 -4.11 -23.90
N SER A 396 -18.67 -4.91 -22.93
CA SER A 396 -19.96 -4.74 -22.25
C SER A 396 -19.89 -3.79 -21.05
N ARG A 397 -18.68 -3.37 -20.64
CA ARG A 397 -18.44 -2.55 -19.44
C ARG A 397 -19.06 -3.16 -18.19
N SER A 398 -18.90 -4.47 -18.03
CA SER A 398 -19.50 -5.24 -16.95
C SER A 398 -18.47 -6.00 -16.13
N GLY A 399 -18.77 -6.19 -14.85
CA GLY A 399 -18.02 -7.09 -13.99
C GLY A 399 -18.64 -8.48 -14.01
N GLU A 400 -17.87 -9.49 -14.40
CA GLU A 400 -18.31 -10.88 -14.36
C GLU A 400 -17.83 -11.51 -13.05
N ILE A 401 -18.75 -12.14 -12.34
CA ILE A 401 -18.56 -12.72 -11.01
C ILE A 401 -18.67 -14.23 -11.15
N ASP A 402 -17.67 -14.95 -10.66
CA ASP A 402 -17.74 -16.39 -10.41
C ASP A 402 -17.56 -16.62 -8.91
N TRP A 403 -18.65 -16.98 -8.24
CA TRP A 403 -18.64 -17.20 -6.79
C TRP A 403 -19.61 -18.33 -6.41
N ASN A 404 -19.10 -19.33 -5.70
CA ASN A 404 -19.86 -20.52 -5.27
C ASN A 404 -20.65 -21.21 -6.40
N GLY A 405 -20.05 -21.29 -7.60
CA GLY A 405 -20.68 -21.92 -8.78
C GLY A 405 -21.78 -21.08 -9.42
N LYS A 406 -21.92 -19.81 -9.04
CA LYS A 406 -22.82 -18.86 -9.70
C LYS A 406 -22.05 -17.87 -10.56
N ALA A 407 -22.49 -17.75 -11.80
CA ALA A 407 -22.04 -16.73 -12.74
C ALA A 407 -23.01 -15.54 -12.72
N VAL A 408 -22.54 -14.38 -12.28
CA VAL A 408 -23.33 -13.13 -12.22
C VAL A 408 -22.62 -12.04 -12.99
N ILE A 409 -23.36 -11.25 -13.78
CA ILE A 409 -22.83 -10.09 -14.49
C ILE A 409 -23.36 -8.83 -13.79
N ALA A 410 -22.45 -7.94 -13.39
CA ALA A 410 -22.77 -6.59 -12.94
C ALA A 410 -22.69 -5.62 -14.12
N ASP A 411 -23.86 -5.29 -14.66
CA ASP A 411 -24.03 -4.38 -15.80
C ASP A 411 -24.15 -2.93 -15.30
N VAL A 412 -23.08 -2.16 -15.52
CA VAL A 412 -22.98 -0.75 -15.13
C VAL A 412 -23.92 0.12 -15.96
N MET A 413 -24.07 -0.19 -17.25
CA MET A 413 -24.82 0.66 -18.20
C MET A 413 -26.32 0.61 -17.90
N ASN A 414 -26.83 -0.60 -17.66
CA ASN A 414 -28.24 -0.83 -17.40
C ASN A 414 -28.58 -0.80 -15.91
N LYS A 415 -27.58 -0.71 -15.02
CA LYS A 415 -27.74 -0.74 -13.55
C LYS A 415 -28.47 -2.01 -13.11
N GLN A 416 -27.90 -3.15 -13.46
CA GLN A 416 -28.52 -4.46 -13.26
C GLN A 416 -27.50 -5.52 -12.85
N LEU A 417 -27.97 -6.51 -12.11
CA LEU A 417 -27.29 -7.79 -11.93
C LEU A 417 -27.99 -8.86 -12.78
N ILE A 418 -27.21 -9.61 -13.55
CA ILE A 418 -27.71 -10.66 -14.44
C ILE A 418 -27.14 -12.00 -13.95
N LEU A 419 -27.98 -12.85 -13.39
CA LEU A 419 -27.61 -14.19 -12.98
C LEU A 419 -27.77 -15.15 -14.16
N ASN A 420 -26.67 -15.80 -14.56
CA ASN A 420 -26.68 -16.83 -15.59
C ASN A 420 -26.93 -18.19 -14.94
N HIS A 421 -28.10 -18.78 -15.23
CA HIS A 421 -28.35 -20.19 -14.93
C HIS A 421 -28.06 -21.06 -16.15
N PRO A 422 -27.14 -22.03 -16.06
CA PRO A 422 -26.82 -22.93 -17.18
C PRO A 422 -28.07 -23.58 -17.80
N ASP A 423 -29.04 -23.95 -16.95
CA ASP A 423 -30.23 -24.71 -17.37
C ASP A 423 -31.52 -23.88 -17.43
N LYS A 424 -31.53 -22.65 -16.89
CA LYS A 424 -32.75 -21.84 -16.71
C LYS A 424 -32.70 -20.46 -17.39
N GLY A 425 -31.65 -20.19 -18.16
CA GLY A 425 -31.46 -18.90 -18.82
C GLY A 425 -31.00 -17.80 -17.88
N GLN A 426 -31.20 -16.55 -18.28
CA GLN A 426 -30.76 -15.38 -17.52
C GLN A 426 -31.88 -14.85 -16.62
N LYS A 427 -31.53 -14.49 -15.39
CA LYS A 427 -32.40 -13.73 -14.49
C LYS A 427 -31.80 -12.34 -14.26
N THR A 428 -32.49 -11.32 -14.73
CA THR A 428 -32.11 -9.92 -14.53
C THR A 428 -32.74 -9.37 -13.25
N ILE A 429 -31.96 -8.64 -12.47
CA ILE A 429 -32.34 -8.01 -11.22
C ILE A 429 -31.91 -6.55 -11.31
N ASP A 430 -32.87 -5.63 -11.18
CA ASP A 430 -32.54 -4.21 -11.05
C ASP A 430 -31.76 -4.00 -9.75
N ALA A 431 -30.57 -3.45 -9.86
CA ALA A 431 -29.66 -3.27 -8.75
C ALA A 431 -28.86 -1.99 -8.96
N ARG A 432 -28.52 -1.29 -7.88
CA ARG A 432 -27.65 -0.13 -8.04
C ARG A 432 -26.23 -0.62 -8.37
N VAL A 433 -25.86 -0.55 -9.64
CA VAL A 433 -24.51 -0.83 -10.15
C VAL A 433 -23.95 0.46 -10.75
N GLU A 434 -22.84 0.95 -10.22
CA GLU A 434 -22.26 2.24 -10.57
C GLU A 434 -20.73 2.15 -10.67
N MET A 435 -20.12 3.00 -11.47
CA MET A 435 -18.66 3.17 -11.47
C MET A 435 -18.28 4.33 -10.55
N ILE A 436 -17.46 4.05 -9.53
CA ILE A 436 -16.93 5.06 -8.60
C ILE A 436 -15.42 4.86 -8.50
N GLY A 437 -14.65 5.89 -8.85
CA GLY A 437 -13.19 5.87 -8.76
C GLY A 437 -12.52 4.80 -9.65
N GLY A 438 -13.16 4.40 -10.76
CA GLY A 438 -12.64 3.33 -11.63
C GLY A 438 -12.99 1.90 -11.18
N SER A 439 -13.72 1.75 -10.08
CA SER A 439 -14.21 0.47 -9.56
C SER A 439 -15.72 0.33 -9.73
N ILE A 440 -16.21 -0.90 -9.95
CA ILE A 440 -17.65 -1.20 -9.93
C ILE A 440 -18.12 -1.27 -8.49
N TRP A 441 -19.14 -0.49 -8.16
CA TRP A 441 -19.83 -0.49 -6.90
C TRP A 441 -21.23 -1.04 -7.09
N VAL A 442 -21.63 -1.93 -6.19
CA VAL A 442 -22.94 -2.59 -6.21
C VAL A 442 -23.62 -2.47 -4.86
N SER A 443 -24.94 -2.44 -4.85
CA SER A 443 -25.70 -2.55 -3.62
C SER A 443 -25.55 -3.95 -3.01
N LEU A 444 -25.06 -3.99 -1.76
CA LEU A 444 -24.65 -5.23 -1.10
C LEU A 444 -25.80 -6.23 -0.95
N ARG A 445 -27.01 -5.75 -0.64
CA ARG A 445 -28.19 -6.62 -0.48
C ARG A 445 -28.49 -7.37 -1.78
N GLU A 446 -28.60 -6.66 -2.88
CA GLU A 446 -28.94 -7.22 -4.18
C GLU A 446 -27.82 -8.14 -4.68
N LEU A 447 -26.55 -7.79 -4.45
CA LEU A 447 -25.41 -8.68 -4.72
C LEU A 447 -25.57 -10.01 -3.98
N LEU A 448 -25.78 -9.94 -2.66
CA LEU A 448 -25.91 -11.11 -1.79
C LEU A 448 -27.12 -11.96 -2.14
N GLU A 449 -28.29 -11.36 -2.35
CA GLU A 449 -29.50 -12.07 -2.76
C GLU A 449 -29.33 -12.76 -4.12
N THR A 450 -28.73 -12.08 -5.10
CA THR A 450 -28.46 -12.63 -6.45
C THR A 450 -27.49 -13.81 -6.40
N THR A 451 -26.45 -13.68 -5.59
CA THR A 451 -25.44 -14.73 -5.39
C THR A 451 -25.90 -15.84 -4.45
N GLY A 452 -27.12 -15.75 -3.87
CA GLY A 452 -27.73 -16.81 -3.06
C GLY A 452 -27.37 -16.79 -1.58
N HIS A 453 -26.90 -15.66 -1.10
CA HIS A 453 -26.53 -15.41 0.29
C HIS A 453 -27.44 -14.32 0.90
N PRO A 454 -28.77 -14.48 0.91
CA PRO A 454 -29.66 -13.42 1.37
C PRO A 454 -29.32 -12.99 2.81
N PRO A 455 -29.32 -11.68 3.13
CA PRO A 455 -29.07 -11.19 4.48
C PRO A 455 -30.09 -11.75 5.49
N LEU A 456 -29.58 -12.33 6.57
CA LEU A 456 -30.37 -12.87 7.69
C LEU A 456 -30.46 -11.89 8.85
N ASN A 457 -29.34 -11.24 9.14
CA ASN A 457 -29.25 -10.30 10.24
C ASN A 457 -28.41 -9.10 9.82
N ILE A 458 -28.92 -7.91 10.13
CA ILE A 458 -28.21 -6.65 9.94
C ILE A 458 -28.22 -5.93 11.29
N SER A 459 -27.04 -5.67 11.85
CA SER A 459 -26.91 -5.01 13.14
C SER A 459 -25.91 -3.87 13.06
N VAL A 460 -26.09 -2.88 13.92
CA VAL A 460 -25.20 -1.72 14.07
C VAL A 460 -25.04 -1.48 15.56
N ASN A 461 -23.80 -1.57 16.08
CA ASN A 461 -23.46 -1.22 17.46
C ASN A 461 -22.48 -0.03 17.45
N GLU A 462 -21.88 0.34 18.59
CA GLU A 462 -20.95 1.48 18.65
C GLU A 462 -19.64 1.24 17.91
N VAL A 463 -19.22 -0.01 17.74
CA VAL A 463 -17.92 -0.41 17.20
C VAL A 463 -18.02 -0.75 15.71
N GLU A 464 -19.09 -1.37 15.25
CA GLU A 464 -19.20 -1.93 13.89
C GLU A 464 -20.64 -1.93 13.34
N ARG A 465 -20.72 -2.16 12.03
CA ARG A 465 -21.92 -2.62 11.34
C ARG A 465 -21.68 -4.06 10.94
N ARG A 466 -22.69 -4.92 11.01
CA ARG A 466 -22.56 -6.32 10.64
C ARG A 466 -23.73 -6.78 9.79
N VAL A 467 -23.43 -7.46 8.69
CA VAL A 467 -24.37 -8.17 7.82
C VAL A 467 -24.01 -9.65 7.87
N LYS A 468 -24.93 -10.49 8.32
CA LYS A 468 -24.78 -11.95 8.33
C LYS A 468 -25.69 -12.60 7.29
N THR A 469 -25.17 -13.61 6.60
CA THR A 469 -25.87 -14.44 5.61
C THR A 469 -25.64 -15.93 5.93
N PHE A 470 -26.41 -16.84 5.31
CA PHE A 470 -26.26 -18.30 5.49
C PHE A 470 -24.96 -18.85 4.87
#